data_AF-A0A8S0H3Z4-F1
#
_entry.id   AF-A0A8S0H3Z4-F1
#
_cell.length_a   1.000
_cell.length_b   1.000
_cell.length_c   1.000
_cell.angle_alpha   90.00
_cell.angle_beta   90.00
_cell.angle_gamma   90.00
#
_symmetry.space_group_name_H-M   'P 1'
#
loop_
_entity.id
_entity.type
_entity.pdbx_description
1 polymer ?
#
loop_
_entity_poly.entity_id
_entity_poly.type
_entity_poly.pdbx_seq_one_letter_code
_entity_poly.pdbx_strand_id
1 'polypeptide(L)'
;MTTGSALYIPPYKADDQDVVVELNNRFGPEAFTAQATRTGMPVLWVTRSKLVEVLTFLRNLPKPYVMLYDLHGVDERLRTKRQGLPGADFSVFYHLLSIERNSDVMIKVALSEGDLSLPTVTGIWPNANWYEREVWDMFGIDFAGHPHLSRIMMPPTWEGHPLRKDFPARATEFDPFSLNLAKQQLEEEAARFRPEDWGMKRSGANEDYMFLNLGPNHPSAHGAFRIILQLDGEEIVDCVPDIGYHHRGAEKMAERQSWHSFIPYTDRIDYLGGVMNNLPYVLSVEKLAGIKVPEKVDVIRIMMAEFFRITSHLLFLGTYIQDVGAMTPVFFTFTDRQRAYTVIEAITGFRLHPAWYRIGGVAHDLPRGWEKLVKDFVEWLPKRLDEYTKAALQNSILKAGPSALPPTTPRKPWNGASPVPACAPPVAISTCARPVRTPATRTSSSKSRWPPTATPMTAAWFASRKCARASRSSTSACATCRKARTRRITR
;
A
#
# COMPACT_ATOMS: atom_id res chain seq x y z
N MET A 1 -12.78 -5.39 -47.52
CA MET A 1 -12.00 -4.16 -47.31
C MET A 1 -12.85 -3.18 -46.51
N THR A 2 -12.72 -3.20 -45.19
CA THR A 2 -13.30 -2.20 -44.28
C THR A 2 -12.15 -1.44 -43.66
N THR A 3 -12.07 -0.17 -44.03
CA THR A 3 -11.11 0.84 -43.62
C THR A 3 -11.05 1.01 -42.10
N GLY A 4 -9.84 0.89 -41.54
CA GLY A 4 -9.33 1.51 -40.31
C GLY A 4 -10.31 1.77 -39.17
N SER A 5 -10.56 0.76 -38.34
CA SER A 5 -11.06 0.97 -36.98
C SER A 5 -9.90 1.50 -36.12
N ALA A 6 -9.68 2.81 -36.12
CA ALA A 6 -8.78 3.44 -35.16
C ALA A 6 -9.27 3.14 -33.73
N LEU A 7 -8.36 2.68 -32.86
CA LEU A 7 -8.64 2.46 -31.44
C LEU A 7 -9.26 3.73 -30.85
N TYR A 8 -10.48 3.65 -30.33
CA TYR A 8 -11.06 4.78 -29.60
C TYR A 8 -10.30 4.95 -28.28
N ILE A 9 -9.51 6.01 -28.17
CA ILE A 9 -8.78 6.36 -26.95
C ILE A 9 -9.60 7.40 -26.18
N PRO A 10 -10.12 7.08 -24.98
CA PRO A 10 -10.74 8.08 -24.11
C PRO A 10 -9.77 9.23 -23.79
N PRO A 11 -10.24 10.46 -23.54
CA PRO A 11 -9.35 11.57 -23.19
C PRO A 11 -8.69 11.33 -21.83
N TYR A 12 -7.40 11.02 -21.83
CA TYR A 12 -6.58 10.93 -20.63
C TYR A 12 -5.77 12.22 -20.40
N LYS A 13 -5.00 12.28 -19.30
CA LYS A 13 -3.97 13.34 -19.17
C LYS A 13 -2.94 13.17 -20.30
N ALA A 14 -2.29 14.26 -20.69
CA ALA A 14 -1.35 14.25 -21.83
C ALA A 14 -0.30 13.12 -21.73
N ASP A 15 0.37 12.98 -20.58
CA ASP A 15 1.39 11.93 -20.37
C ASP A 15 0.80 10.50 -20.45
N ASP A 16 -0.46 10.32 -20.03
CA ASP A 16 -1.16 9.03 -20.06
C ASP A 16 -1.58 8.68 -21.51
N GLN A 17 -1.99 9.69 -22.27
CA GLN A 17 -2.36 9.58 -23.68
C GLN A 17 -1.17 9.13 -24.53
N ASP A 18 0.01 9.72 -24.27
CA ASP A 18 1.25 9.39 -24.96
C ASP A 18 1.62 7.92 -24.80
N VAL A 19 1.42 7.34 -23.61
CA VAL A 19 1.69 5.92 -23.35
C VAL A 19 0.78 5.01 -24.17
N VAL A 20 -0.50 5.34 -24.31
CA VAL A 20 -1.43 4.56 -25.15
C VAL A 20 -1.01 4.63 -26.62
N VAL A 21 -0.56 5.80 -27.09
CA VAL A 21 -0.03 5.98 -28.45
C VAL A 21 1.26 5.19 -28.65
N GLU A 22 2.19 5.22 -27.70
CA GLU A 22 3.43 4.42 -27.73
C GLU A 22 3.14 2.91 -27.83
N LEU A 23 2.20 2.41 -27.02
CA LEU A 23 1.75 1.02 -27.06
C LEU A 23 1.14 0.66 -28.41
N ASN A 24 0.25 1.51 -28.92
CA ASN A 24 -0.41 1.32 -30.20
C ASN A 24 0.59 1.32 -31.37
N ASN A 25 1.58 2.22 -31.35
CA ASN A 25 2.63 2.28 -32.38
C ASN A 25 3.52 1.03 -32.36
N ARG A 26 3.74 0.43 -31.18
CA ARG A 26 4.63 -0.72 -31.03
C ARG A 26 3.96 -2.05 -31.36
N PHE A 27 2.73 -2.26 -30.90
CA PHE A 27 2.05 -3.56 -31.00
C PHE A 27 0.84 -3.56 -31.95
N GLY A 28 0.47 -2.39 -32.47
CA GLY A 28 -0.68 -2.21 -33.36
C GLY A 28 -2.02 -2.06 -32.61
N PRO A 29 -3.06 -1.52 -33.28
CA PRO A 29 -4.36 -1.27 -32.68
C PRO A 29 -5.15 -2.54 -32.35
N GLU A 30 -4.91 -3.63 -33.07
CA GLU A 30 -5.62 -4.89 -32.87
C GLU A 30 -5.16 -5.64 -31.60
N ALA A 31 -4.00 -5.27 -31.05
CA ALA A 31 -3.47 -5.87 -29.83
C ALA A 31 -4.21 -5.41 -28.56
N PHE A 32 -4.96 -4.31 -28.63
CA PHE A 32 -5.58 -3.67 -27.47
C PHE A 32 -7.08 -3.44 -27.67
N THR A 33 -7.85 -3.64 -26.59
CA THR A 33 -9.21 -3.10 -26.50
C THR A 33 -9.25 -2.09 -25.36
N ALA A 34 -9.44 -0.81 -25.68
CA ALA A 34 -9.52 0.25 -24.67
C ALA A 34 -10.87 0.19 -23.94
N GLN A 35 -10.84 0.18 -22.61
CA GLN A 35 -12.03 0.24 -21.77
C GLN A 35 -12.24 1.66 -21.26
N ALA A 36 -13.35 2.28 -21.63
CA ALA A 36 -13.76 3.54 -21.02
C ALA A 36 -14.13 3.32 -19.54
N THR A 37 -13.48 4.06 -18.65
CA THR A 37 -13.72 3.98 -17.20
C THR A 37 -13.79 5.37 -16.57
N ARG A 38 -14.28 5.42 -15.32
CA ARG A 38 -14.27 6.64 -14.50
C ARG A 38 -13.01 6.77 -13.64
N THR A 39 -12.02 5.87 -13.77
CA THR A 39 -10.79 5.91 -12.97
C THR A 39 -9.94 7.14 -13.34
N GLY A 40 -9.95 7.52 -14.62
CA GLY A 40 -9.13 8.61 -15.14
C GLY A 40 -7.71 8.20 -15.50
N MET A 41 -7.43 6.89 -15.47
CA MET A 41 -6.21 6.27 -15.99
C MET A 41 -6.54 5.40 -17.22
N PRO A 42 -5.58 5.15 -18.12
CA PRO A 42 -5.80 4.22 -19.21
C PRO A 42 -6.04 2.79 -18.72
N VAL A 43 -7.10 2.16 -19.23
CA VAL A 43 -7.43 0.75 -18.97
C VAL A 43 -7.49 0.02 -20.30
N LEU A 44 -6.55 -0.88 -20.53
CA LEU A 44 -6.35 -1.57 -21.81
C LEU A 44 -6.44 -3.07 -21.62
N TRP A 45 -7.28 -3.72 -22.42
CA TRP A 45 -7.30 -5.18 -22.51
C TRP A 45 -6.26 -5.64 -23.52
N VAL A 46 -5.50 -6.66 -23.18
CA VAL A 46 -4.41 -7.22 -23.99
C VAL A 46 -4.64 -8.72 -24.16
N THR A 47 -4.27 -9.25 -25.32
CA THR A 47 -4.29 -10.70 -25.54
C THR A 47 -3.21 -11.40 -24.72
N ARG A 48 -3.52 -12.60 -24.19
CA ARG A 48 -2.58 -13.36 -23.36
C ARG A 48 -1.19 -13.53 -24.00
N SER A 49 -1.14 -13.77 -25.31
CA SER A 49 0.13 -13.96 -26.04
C SER A 49 1.04 -12.74 -26.05
N LYS A 50 0.50 -11.54 -25.88
CA LYS A 50 1.25 -10.28 -25.86
C LYS A 50 1.50 -9.71 -24.47
N LEU A 51 0.95 -10.34 -23.43
CA LEU A 51 1.04 -9.87 -22.05
C LEU A 51 2.47 -9.57 -21.60
N VAL A 52 3.36 -10.56 -21.67
CA VAL A 52 4.75 -10.42 -21.19
C VAL A 52 5.53 -9.39 -22.00
N GLU A 53 5.34 -9.35 -23.32
CA GLU A 53 5.97 -8.37 -24.21
C GLU A 53 5.54 -6.94 -23.85
N VAL A 54 4.23 -6.71 -23.65
CA VAL A 54 3.66 -5.40 -23.29
C VAL A 54 4.15 -4.95 -21.92
N LEU A 55 4.11 -5.83 -20.92
CA LEU A 55 4.54 -5.51 -19.57
C LEU A 55 6.05 -5.21 -19.50
N THR A 56 6.86 -5.99 -20.21
CA THR A 56 8.31 -5.76 -20.32
C THR A 56 8.60 -4.43 -21.01
N PHE A 57 7.84 -4.08 -22.05
CA PHE A 57 7.95 -2.78 -22.71
C PHE A 57 7.67 -1.63 -21.73
N LEU A 58 6.55 -1.69 -20.99
CA LEU A 58 6.19 -0.67 -19.99
C LEU A 58 7.23 -0.52 -18.87
N ARG A 59 7.87 -1.62 -18.47
CA ARG A 59 8.97 -1.63 -17.50
C ARG A 59 10.25 -0.95 -18.02
N ASN A 60 10.46 -0.94 -19.34
CA ASN A 60 11.70 -0.47 -19.98
C ASN A 60 11.55 0.88 -20.71
N LEU A 61 10.39 1.54 -20.60
CA LEU A 61 10.20 2.89 -21.14
C LEU A 61 11.17 3.91 -20.50
N PRO A 62 11.51 5.02 -21.18
CA PRO A 62 12.44 6.04 -20.64
C PRO A 62 12.04 6.60 -19.27
N LYS A 63 10.72 6.74 -19.04
CA LYS A 63 10.14 6.96 -17.72
C LYS A 63 9.31 5.72 -17.37
N PRO A 64 9.90 4.71 -16.71
CA PRO A 64 9.34 3.37 -16.64
C PRO A 64 8.21 3.24 -15.62
N TYR A 65 7.38 2.20 -15.79
CA TYR A 65 6.43 1.74 -14.79
C TYR A 65 7.14 0.82 -13.78
N VAL A 66 7.85 1.44 -12.84
CA VAL A 66 8.74 0.78 -11.90
C VAL A 66 8.04 -0.04 -10.81
N MET A 67 6.73 0.15 -10.64
CA MET A 67 5.97 -0.49 -9.57
C MET A 67 4.74 -1.20 -10.15
N LEU A 68 4.67 -2.52 -9.94
CA LEU A 68 3.39 -3.23 -9.96
C LEU A 68 2.68 -2.87 -8.67
N TYR A 69 1.77 -1.91 -8.74
CA TYR A 69 1.05 -1.41 -7.58
C TYR A 69 0.10 -2.47 -7.04
N ASP A 70 -0.53 -3.21 -7.97
CA ASP A 70 -1.53 -4.20 -7.64
C ASP A 70 -1.72 -5.21 -8.79
N LEU A 71 -2.07 -6.45 -8.45
CA LEU A 71 -2.46 -7.51 -9.39
C LEU A 71 -3.55 -8.37 -8.75
N HIS A 72 -4.72 -8.38 -9.36
CA HIS A 72 -5.88 -9.10 -8.84
C HIS A 72 -6.71 -9.73 -9.96
N GLY A 73 -7.52 -10.73 -9.57
CA GLY A 73 -8.48 -11.42 -10.43
C GLY A 73 -9.90 -10.91 -10.24
N VAL A 74 -10.76 -11.14 -11.23
CA VAL A 74 -12.21 -10.98 -11.13
C VAL A 74 -12.87 -12.18 -11.81
N ASP A 75 -13.82 -12.80 -11.12
CA ASP A 75 -14.76 -13.73 -11.75
C ASP A 75 -15.87 -12.92 -12.44
N GLU A 76 -15.80 -12.89 -13.76
CA GLU A 76 -16.67 -12.08 -14.61
C GLU A 76 -17.93 -12.85 -15.03
N ARG A 77 -18.07 -14.16 -14.75
CA ARG A 77 -19.14 -15.05 -15.30
C ARG A 77 -20.56 -14.49 -15.15
N LEU A 78 -20.85 -13.79 -14.07
CA LEU A 78 -22.19 -13.19 -13.80
C LEU A 78 -22.37 -11.77 -14.35
N ARG A 79 -21.39 -11.21 -15.05
CA ARG A 79 -21.46 -9.84 -15.58
C ARG A 79 -22.36 -9.76 -16.81
N THR A 80 -23.45 -9.00 -16.67
CA THR A 80 -24.47 -8.79 -17.72
C THR A 80 -24.15 -7.64 -18.68
N LYS A 81 -23.39 -6.62 -18.24
CA LYS A 81 -23.06 -5.43 -19.05
C LYS A 81 -21.62 -5.50 -19.54
N ARG A 82 -21.43 -5.98 -20.78
CA ARG A 82 -20.12 -6.24 -21.41
C ARG A 82 -19.91 -5.57 -22.78
N GLN A 83 -20.79 -4.66 -23.19
CA GLN A 83 -20.71 -4.03 -24.51
C GLN A 83 -19.32 -3.41 -24.75
N GLY A 84 -18.68 -3.80 -25.86
CA GLY A 84 -17.34 -3.30 -26.25
C GLY A 84 -16.16 -3.92 -25.48
N LEU A 85 -16.38 -4.97 -24.66
CA LEU A 85 -15.33 -5.67 -23.94
C LEU A 85 -15.08 -7.07 -24.53
N PRO A 86 -13.85 -7.60 -24.40
CA PRO A 86 -13.56 -8.98 -24.76
C PRO A 86 -14.45 -9.97 -23.97
N GLY A 87 -14.77 -11.10 -24.60
CA GLY A 87 -15.41 -12.22 -23.90
C GLY A 87 -14.45 -12.80 -22.87
N ALA A 88 -14.88 -12.88 -21.61
CA ALA A 88 -14.06 -13.36 -20.50
C ALA A 88 -14.93 -14.04 -19.43
N ASP A 89 -14.57 -15.23 -18.98
CA ASP A 89 -15.17 -15.83 -17.77
C ASP A 89 -14.47 -15.28 -16.53
N PHE A 90 -13.15 -15.08 -16.64
CA PHE A 90 -12.31 -14.47 -15.63
C PHE A 90 -11.49 -13.35 -16.26
N SER A 91 -11.13 -12.35 -15.47
CA SER A 91 -10.13 -11.36 -15.88
C SER A 91 -9.06 -11.18 -14.82
N VAL A 92 -7.82 -10.99 -15.26
CA VAL A 92 -6.70 -10.58 -14.38
C VAL A 92 -6.29 -9.19 -14.81
N PHE A 93 -6.01 -8.32 -13.85
CA PHE A 93 -5.56 -6.97 -14.12
C PHE A 93 -4.27 -6.64 -13.37
N TYR A 94 -3.41 -5.90 -14.06
CA TYR A 94 -2.12 -5.43 -13.60
C TYR A 94 -2.19 -3.91 -13.51
N HIS A 95 -2.15 -3.38 -12.30
CA HIS A 95 -2.10 -1.95 -12.06
C HIS A 95 -0.64 -1.53 -11.90
N LEU A 96 -0.17 -0.75 -12.86
CA LEU A 96 1.21 -0.30 -12.94
C LEU A 96 1.30 1.19 -12.62
N LEU A 97 2.31 1.56 -11.85
CA LEU A 97 2.57 2.93 -11.44
C LEU A 97 3.95 3.38 -11.91
N SER A 98 3.98 4.54 -12.56
CA SER A 98 5.21 5.26 -12.90
C SER A 98 5.36 6.49 -12.01
N ILE A 99 6.38 6.45 -11.14
CA ILE A 99 6.66 7.55 -10.21
C ILE A 99 7.12 8.79 -10.98
N GLU A 100 8.00 8.62 -11.97
CA GLU A 100 8.58 9.73 -12.74
C GLU A 100 7.56 10.41 -13.65
N ARG A 101 6.60 9.65 -14.22
CA ARG A 101 5.49 10.21 -14.99
C ARG A 101 4.36 10.72 -14.10
N ASN A 102 4.32 10.33 -12.82
CA ASN A 102 3.15 10.53 -11.95
C ASN A 102 1.86 10.00 -12.62
N SER A 103 1.98 8.84 -13.27
CA SER A 103 1.00 8.23 -14.15
C SER A 103 0.78 6.77 -13.75
N ASP A 104 -0.45 6.31 -13.94
CA ASP A 104 -0.89 4.96 -13.62
C ASP A 104 -1.50 4.35 -14.90
N VAL A 105 -1.29 3.07 -15.15
CA VAL A 105 -1.92 2.33 -16.26
C VAL A 105 -2.39 0.97 -15.79
N MET A 106 -3.55 0.54 -16.29
CA MET A 106 -4.11 -0.77 -15.99
C MET A 106 -4.18 -1.64 -17.24
N ILE A 107 -3.50 -2.79 -17.17
CA ILE A 107 -3.55 -3.82 -18.23
C ILE A 107 -4.47 -4.94 -17.75
N LYS A 108 -5.47 -5.31 -18.55
CA LYS A 108 -6.38 -6.44 -18.26
C LYS A 108 -6.18 -7.56 -19.27
N VAL A 109 -6.36 -8.79 -18.83
CA VAL A 109 -6.33 -9.98 -19.69
C VAL A 109 -7.61 -10.77 -19.47
N ALA A 110 -8.25 -11.18 -20.56
CA ALA A 110 -9.42 -12.04 -20.56
C ALA A 110 -8.99 -13.50 -20.55
N LEU A 111 -9.64 -14.31 -19.70
CA LEU A 111 -9.46 -15.75 -19.59
C LEU A 111 -10.82 -16.45 -19.70
N SER A 112 -10.81 -17.68 -20.22
CA SER A 112 -11.97 -18.58 -20.22
C SER A 112 -11.83 -19.61 -19.10
N GLU A 113 -12.95 -20.15 -18.63
CA GLU A 113 -12.97 -21.13 -17.53
C GLU A 113 -12.18 -22.41 -17.83
N GLY A 114 -12.16 -22.84 -19.09
CA GLY A 114 -11.39 -24.01 -19.53
C GLY A 114 -9.88 -23.78 -19.65
N ASP A 115 -9.40 -22.53 -19.52
CA ASP A 115 -7.99 -22.16 -19.72
C ASP A 115 -7.60 -21.00 -18.78
N LEU A 116 -7.56 -21.31 -17.48
CA LEU A 116 -7.21 -20.37 -16.40
C LEU A 116 -5.69 -20.35 -16.13
N SER A 117 -4.90 -20.04 -17.16
CA SER A 117 -3.45 -19.93 -17.02
C SER A 117 -2.89 -18.67 -17.68
N LEU A 118 -1.97 -18.00 -16.99
CA LEU A 118 -1.17 -16.88 -17.46
C LEU A 118 0.32 -17.14 -17.24
N PRO A 119 1.22 -16.53 -18.02
CA PRO A 119 2.64 -16.53 -17.68
C PRO A 119 2.90 -15.65 -16.44
N THR A 120 3.81 -16.09 -15.57
CA THR A 120 4.26 -15.27 -14.44
C THR A 120 4.97 -14.01 -14.91
N VAL A 121 4.84 -12.92 -14.15
CA VAL A 121 5.56 -11.66 -14.34
C VAL A 121 6.52 -11.36 -13.20
N THR A 122 6.81 -12.34 -12.34
CA THR A 122 7.82 -12.26 -11.28
C THR A 122 9.21 -11.86 -11.79
N GLY A 123 9.57 -12.29 -13.01
CA GLY A 123 10.81 -11.90 -13.68
C GLY A 123 10.87 -10.42 -14.09
N ILE A 124 9.73 -9.74 -14.18
CA ILE A 124 9.63 -8.30 -14.47
C ILE A 124 9.52 -7.50 -13.16
N TRP A 125 8.61 -7.91 -12.27
CA TRP A 125 8.41 -7.33 -10.95
C TRP A 125 8.43 -8.43 -9.87
N PRO A 126 9.46 -8.49 -9.01
CA PRO A 126 9.55 -9.44 -7.91
C PRO A 126 8.33 -9.48 -6.98
N ASN A 127 7.66 -8.35 -6.73
CA ASN A 127 6.48 -8.29 -5.87
C ASN A 127 5.23 -8.95 -6.50
N ALA A 128 5.27 -9.29 -7.79
CA ALA A 128 4.22 -10.12 -8.41
C ALA A 128 4.11 -11.49 -7.73
N ASN A 129 5.17 -11.97 -7.06
CA ASN A 129 5.16 -13.26 -6.37
C ASN A 129 4.01 -13.39 -5.35
N TRP A 130 3.71 -12.31 -4.63
CA TRP A 130 2.65 -12.32 -3.62
C TRP A 130 1.27 -12.25 -4.27
N TYR A 131 1.12 -11.34 -5.24
CA TYR A 131 -0.16 -11.13 -5.91
C TYR A 131 -0.59 -12.32 -6.78
N GLU A 132 0.34 -12.95 -7.49
CA GLU A 132 0.04 -14.15 -8.30
C GLU A 132 -0.40 -15.32 -7.40
N ARG A 133 0.23 -15.49 -6.23
CA ARG A 133 -0.22 -16.46 -5.21
C ARG A 133 -1.60 -16.12 -4.67
N GLU A 134 -1.89 -14.85 -4.39
CA GLU A 134 -3.21 -14.42 -3.91
C GLU A 134 -4.29 -14.69 -4.96
N VAL A 135 -4.04 -14.34 -6.22
CA VAL A 135 -4.99 -14.60 -7.32
C VAL A 135 -5.21 -16.09 -7.53
N TRP A 136 -4.16 -16.91 -7.43
CA TRP A 136 -4.29 -18.36 -7.47
C TRP A 136 -5.09 -18.89 -6.27
N ASP A 137 -4.80 -18.42 -5.06
CA ASP A 137 -5.49 -18.88 -3.84
C ASP A 137 -6.99 -18.52 -3.88
N MET A 138 -7.31 -17.31 -4.32
CA MET A 138 -8.67 -16.76 -4.32
C MET A 138 -9.52 -17.13 -5.54
N PHE A 139 -8.91 -17.28 -6.72
CA PHE A 139 -9.61 -17.51 -7.99
C PHE A 139 -9.14 -18.75 -8.75
N GLY A 140 -8.08 -19.43 -8.32
CA GLY A 140 -7.56 -20.63 -8.99
C GLY A 140 -7.05 -20.37 -10.40
N ILE A 141 -6.53 -19.18 -10.66
CA ILE A 141 -5.86 -18.84 -11.92
C ILE A 141 -4.38 -19.19 -11.75
N ASP A 142 -3.88 -20.06 -12.61
CA ASP A 142 -2.50 -20.53 -12.57
C ASP A 142 -1.53 -19.55 -13.24
N PHE A 143 -0.30 -19.51 -12.75
CA PHE A 143 0.79 -18.67 -13.25
C PHE A 143 1.98 -19.54 -13.66
N ALA A 144 2.05 -19.87 -14.94
CA ALA A 144 3.10 -20.71 -15.51
C ALA A 144 4.49 -20.09 -15.31
N GLY A 145 5.39 -20.85 -14.70
CA GLY A 145 6.76 -20.43 -14.37
C GLY A 145 6.92 -19.70 -13.04
N HIS A 146 5.85 -19.55 -12.24
CA HIS A 146 5.93 -18.93 -10.92
C HIS A 146 6.84 -19.76 -9.98
N PRO A 147 7.76 -19.13 -9.22
CA PRO A 147 8.78 -19.86 -8.44
C PRO A 147 8.24 -20.70 -7.28
N HIS A 148 7.12 -20.28 -6.68
CA HIS A 148 6.50 -21.00 -5.56
C HIS A 148 5.01 -20.67 -5.47
N LEU A 149 4.18 -21.29 -6.33
CA LEU A 149 2.75 -21.03 -6.36
C LEU A 149 2.04 -21.89 -5.31
N SER A 150 1.72 -21.29 -4.17
CA SER A 150 1.10 -21.93 -3.01
C SER A 150 0.13 -20.98 -2.31
N ARG A 151 -0.71 -21.51 -1.41
CA ARG A 151 -1.71 -20.72 -0.68
C ARG A 151 -1.00 -19.64 0.14
N ILE A 152 -1.63 -18.48 0.26
CA ILE A 152 -1.04 -17.32 0.93
C ILE A 152 -2.01 -16.68 1.93
N MET A 153 -3.32 -16.74 1.66
CA MET A 153 -4.36 -16.23 2.55
C MET A 153 -5.12 -17.36 3.23
N MET A 154 -5.34 -18.48 2.54
CA MET A 154 -6.09 -19.62 3.05
C MET A 154 -5.16 -20.70 3.63
N PRO A 155 -5.63 -21.47 4.63
CA PRO A 155 -4.84 -22.58 5.16
C PRO A 155 -4.57 -23.64 4.07
N PRO A 156 -3.46 -24.41 4.14
CA PRO A 156 -3.13 -25.43 3.15
C PRO A 156 -4.23 -26.47 2.93
N THR A 157 -5.01 -26.75 3.97
CA THR A 157 -6.13 -27.70 4.02
C THR A 157 -7.41 -27.16 3.37
N TRP A 158 -7.43 -25.88 2.98
CA TRP A 158 -8.61 -25.27 2.37
C TRP A 158 -8.91 -25.89 1.01
N GLU A 159 -10.18 -26.15 0.73
CA GLU A 159 -10.65 -26.67 -0.55
C GLU A 159 -11.38 -25.58 -1.34
N GLY A 160 -11.03 -25.44 -2.62
CA GLY A 160 -11.61 -24.43 -3.51
C GLY A 160 -11.01 -23.03 -3.39
N HIS A 161 -11.76 -22.06 -3.92
CA HIS A 161 -11.32 -20.68 -4.22
C HIS A 161 -12.38 -19.66 -3.80
N PRO A 162 -12.21 -18.98 -2.64
CA PRO A 162 -13.27 -18.20 -2.00
C PRO A 162 -13.91 -17.07 -2.81
N LEU A 163 -13.18 -16.47 -3.76
CA LEU A 163 -13.68 -15.32 -4.51
C LEU A 163 -14.42 -15.70 -5.80
N ARG A 164 -14.44 -16.97 -6.20
CA ARG A 164 -15.25 -17.42 -7.35
C ARG A 164 -16.75 -17.32 -7.07
N LYS A 165 -17.56 -17.06 -8.11
CA LYS A 165 -19.02 -16.87 -7.98
C LYS A 165 -19.78 -18.15 -7.60
N ASP A 166 -19.24 -19.30 -7.95
CA ASP A 166 -19.74 -20.63 -7.60
C ASP A 166 -19.29 -21.10 -6.20
N PHE A 167 -18.36 -20.40 -5.54
CA PHE A 167 -17.94 -20.74 -4.19
C PHE A 167 -18.99 -20.26 -3.16
N PRO A 168 -19.40 -21.12 -2.20
CA PRO A 168 -20.33 -20.74 -1.16
C PRO A 168 -19.79 -19.59 -0.31
N ALA A 169 -20.66 -18.64 0.07
CA ALA A 169 -20.25 -17.47 0.81
C ALA A 169 -21.07 -17.20 2.08
N ARG A 170 -22.05 -18.06 2.43
CA ARG A 170 -22.71 -18.06 3.75
C ARG A 170 -22.19 -19.24 4.54
N ALA A 171 -21.98 -19.03 5.85
CA ALA A 171 -21.76 -20.13 6.77
C ALA A 171 -22.90 -21.17 6.73
N THR A 172 -24.13 -20.75 6.42
CA THR A 172 -25.29 -21.66 6.27
C THR A 172 -25.25 -22.52 5.01
N GLU A 173 -24.37 -22.21 4.06
CA GLU A 173 -24.15 -23.04 2.86
C GLU A 173 -23.08 -24.11 3.11
N PHE A 174 -22.40 -24.07 4.26
CA PHE A 174 -21.46 -25.08 4.71
C PHE A 174 -22.09 -25.96 5.79
N ASP A 175 -21.58 -27.18 5.92
CA ASP A 175 -21.88 -28.02 7.06
C ASP A 175 -21.44 -27.34 8.37
N PRO A 176 -22.17 -27.54 9.48
CA PRO A 176 -21.78 -26.99 10.78
C PRO A 176 -20.34 -27.34 11.12
N PHE A 177 -19.54 -26.32 11.40
CA PHE A 177 -18.14 -26.52 11.75
C PHE A 177 -18.03 -27.33 13.05
N SER A 178 -17.30 -28.45 12.99
CA SER A 178 -16.87 -29.21 14.16
C SER A 178 -15.35 -29.40 14.10
N LEU A 179 -14.68 -29.17 15.24
CA LEU A 179 -13.25 -29.42 15.40
C LEU A 179 -13.08 -30.73 16.18
N ASN A 180 -13.16 -31.85 15.46
CA ASN A 180 -12.84 -33.15 16.04
C ASN A 180 -11.32 -33.35 16.12
N LEU A 181 -10.86 -34.35 16.88
CA LEU A 181 -9.44 -34.62 17.09
C LEU A 181 -8.69 -34.87 15.77
N ALA A 182 -9.30 -35.59 14.83
CA ALA A 182 -8.68 -35.90 13.53
C ALA A 182 -8.46 -34.62 12.69
N LYS A 183 -9.46 -33.73 12.66
CA LYS A 183 -9.37 -32.43 11.99
C LYS A 183 -8.33 -31.55 12.66
N GLN A 184 -8.30 -31.52 13.98
CA GLN A 184 -7.28 -30.78 14.73
C GLN A 184 -5.86 -31.27 14.36
N GLN A 185 -5.63 -32.58 14.37
CA GLN A 185 -4.33 -33.17 14.00
C GLN A 185 -3.93 -32.84 12.56
N LEU A 186 -4.89 -32.86 11.64
CA LEU A 186 -4.66 -32.50 10.24
C LEU A 186 -4.28 -31.02 10.08
N GLU A 187 -4.96 -30.12 10.76
CA GLU A 187 -4.61 -28.68 10.76
C GLU A 187 -3.25 -28.41 11.44
N GLU A 188 -2.93 -29.11 12.53
CA GLU A 188 -1.65 -29.01 13.22
C GLU A 188 -0.48 -29.48 12.35
N GLU A 189 -0.63 -30.62 11.66
CA GLU A 189 0.40 -31.12 10.73
C GLU A 189 0.52 -30.21 9.51
N ALA A 190 -0.57 -29.65 8.99
CA ALA A 190 -0.54 -28.69 7.89
C ALA A 190 0.12 -27.36 8.29
N ALA A 191 -0.01 -26.93 9.55
CA ALA A 191 0.65 -25.74 10.07
C ALA A 191 2.16 -25.94 10.36
N ARG A 192 2.64 -27.19 10.32
CA ARG A 192 4.04 -27.52 10.56
C ARG A 192 4.90 -26.96 9.44
N PHE A 193 5.84 -26.10 9.82
CA PHE A 193 6.77 -25.50 8.88
C PHE A 193 7.80 -26.53 8.39
N ARG A 194 8.00 -26.58 7.07
CA ARG A 194 9.01 -27.40 6.39
C ARG A 194 9.94 -26.47 5.60
N PRO A 195 11.20 -26.28 6.04
CA PRO A 195 12.14 -25.37 5.38
C PRO A 195 12.34 -25.66 3.88
N GLU A 196 12.28 -26.94 3.51
CA GLU A 196 12.53 -27.41 2.14
C GLU A 196 11.51 -26.84 1.15
N ASP A 197 10.26 -26.68 1.57
CA ASP A 197 9.17 -26.17 0.72
C ASP A 197 9.41 -24.70 0.32
N TRP A 198 10.21 -23.98 1.10
CA TRP A 198 10.57 -22.59 0.89
C TRP A 198 11.98 -22.40 0.32
N GLY A 199 12.66 -23.50 -0.05
CA GLY A 199 14.03 -23.46 -0.53
C GLY A 199 15.08 -23.09 0.54
N MET A 200 14.69 -23.10 1.82
CA MET A 200 15.58 -22.83 2.94
C MET A 200 16.45 -24.05 3.22
N LYS A 201 17.75 -23.81 3.42
CA LYS A 201 18.72 -24.86 3.74
C LYS A 201 18.74 -25.10 5.25
N ARG A 202 18.88 -26.35 5.68
CA ARG A 202 19.03 -26.67 7.11
C ARG A 202 20.45 -26.49 7.65
N SER A 203 21.45 -26.59 6.78
CA SER A 203 22.85 -26.48 7.17
C SER A 203 23.66 -25.73 6.10
N GLY A 204 24.67 -25.01 6.57
CA GLY A 204 25.73 -24.40 5.76
C GLY A 204 26.93 -25.35 5.58
N ALA A 205 28.10 -24.78 5.28
CA ALA A 205 29.33 -25.56 5.14
C ALA A 205 29.86 -26.09 6.49
N ASN A 206 29.66 -25.32 7.57
CA ASN A 206 30.24 -25.61 8.89
C ASN A 206 29.21 -25.63 10.04
N GLU A 207 27.98 -25.17 9.85
CA GLU A 207 26.98 -25.01 10.93
C GLU A 207 25.54 -25.30 10.48
N ASP A 208 24.70 -25.68 11.45
CA ASP A 208 23.27 -25.90 11.26
C ASP A 208 22.49 -24.62 11.54
N TYR A 209 21.55 -24.27 10.66
CA TYR A 209 20.68 -23.12 10.84
C TYR A 209 19.57 -23.42 11.85
N MET A 210 19.27 -22.44 12.70
CA MET A 210 18.13 -22.52 13.62
C MET A 210 16.90 -21.90 12.97
N PHE A 211 15.77 -22.63 13.01
CA PHE A 211 14.48 -22.11 12.57
C PHE A 211 13.65 -21.66 13.76
N LEU A 212 13.34 -20.36 13.83
CA LEU A 212 12.52 -19.78 14.88
C LEU A 212 11.14 -19.41 14.32
N ASN A 213 10.10 -20.00 14.90
CA ASN A 213 8.71 -19.65 14.59
C ASN A 213 8.23 -18.54 15.54
N LEU A 214 8.13 -17.31 15.03
CA LEU A 214 7.66 -16.15 15.78
C LEU A 214 6.19 -15.88 15.45
N GLY A 215 5.28 -16.21 16.37
CA GLY A 215 3.83 -16.01 16.22
C GLY A 215 3.05 -17.32 16.03
N PRO A 216 1.74 -17.26 15.73
CA PRO A 216 0.91 -16.05 15.58
C PRO A 216 0.50 -15.40 16.92
N ASN A 217 0.75 -16.07 18.05
CA ASN A 217 0.32 -15.61 19.39
C ASN A 217 1.36 -14.74 20.11
N HIS A 218 2.45 -14.38 19.45
CA HIS A 218 3.53 -13.64 20.09
C HIS A 218 3.07 -12.21 20.46
N PRO A 219 3.29 -11.73 21.70
CA PRO A 219 2.76 -10.44 22.15
C PRO A 219 3.33 -9.22 21.40
N SER A 220 4.50 -9.36 20.79
CA SER A 220 5.11 -8.32 19.93
C SER A 220 4.68 -8.41 18.46
N ALA A 221 3.85 -9.39 18.09
CA ALA A 221 3.21 -9.39 16.77
C ALA A 221 2.04 -8.39 16.83
N HIS A 222 2.13 -7.30 16.05
CA HIS A 222 1.06 -6.28 15.97
C HIS A 222 -0.15 -6.82 15.20
N GLY A 223 -0.87 -7.75 15.83
CA GLY A 223 -1.94 -8.56 15.21
C GLY A 223 -1.55 -10.03 15.09
N ALA A 224 -2.42 -10.83 14.48
CA ALA A 224 -2.12 -12.23 14.19
C ALA A 224 -1.17 -12.31 12.98
N PHE A 225 0.12 -12.39 13.26
CA PHE A 225 1.18 -12.46 12.26
C PHE A 225 2.21 -13.49 12.68
N ARG A 226 2.58 -14.37 11.75
CA ARG A 226 3.59 -15.40 11.96
C ARG A 226 4.76 -15.14 11.01
N ILE A 227 5.97 -15.15 11.55
CA ILE A 227 7.19 -15.04 10.77
C ILE A 227 8.05 -16.25 11.12
N ILE A 228 8.46 -17.01 10.12
CA ILE A 228 9.49 -18.03 10.30
C ILE A 228 10.84 -17.42 9.93
N LEU A 229 11.78 -17.48 10.87
CA LEU A 229 13.12 -16.93 10.71
C LEU A 229 14.12 -18.07 10.58
N GLN A 230 14.96 -18.01 9.55
CA GLN A 230 16.17 -18.80 9.44
C GLN A 230 17.33 -18.01 10.03
N LEU A 231 17.92 -18.54 11.10
CA LEU A 231 18.94 -17.86 11.90
C LEU A 231 20.28 -18.58 11.79
N ASP A 232 21.33 -17.77 11.64
CA ASP A 232 22.73 -18.16 11.80
C ASP A 232 23.28 -17.46 13.04
N GLY A 233 23.20 -18.15 14.18
CA GLY A 233 23.41 -17.54 15.49
C GLY A 233 22.42 -16.38 15.75
N GLU A 234 22.92 -15.15 15.70
CA GLU A 234 22.14 -13.91 15.90
C GLU A 234 21.76 -13.21 14.58
N GLU A 235 22.27 -13.69 13.43
CA GLU A 235 22.00 -13.09 12.12
C GLU A 235 20.79 -13.76 11.45
N ILE A 236 19.90 -12.95 10.86
CA ILE A 236 18.78 -13.44 10.06
C ILE A 236 19.27 -13.66 8.63
N VAL A 237 19.26 -14.92 8.18
CA VAL A 237 19.64 -15.31 6.82
C VAL A 237 18.45 -15.14 5.87
N ASP A 238 17.28 -15.61 6.31
CA ASP A 238 16.05 -15.55 5.51
C ASP A 238 14.81 -15.49 6.43
N CYS A 239 13.70 -15.03 5.88
CA CYS A 239 12.43 -14.93 6.59
C CYS A 239 11.23 -15.23 5.69
N VAL A 240 10.30 -16.01 6.21
CA VAL A 240 9.02 -16.32 5.55
C VAL A 240 7.89 -15.71 6.38
N PRO A 241 7.26 -14.62 5.91
CA PRO A 241 6.05 -14.10 6.52
C PRO A 241 4.85 -14.97 6.12
N ASP A 242 4.19 -15.57 7.10
CA ASP A 242 2.96 -16.34 6.96
C ASP A 242 1.77 -15.47 7.39
N ILE A 243 0.92 -15.13 6.42
CA ILE A 243 -0.20 -14.18 6.56
C ILE A 243 -1.55 -14.90 6.36
N GLY A 244 -2.66 -14.17 6.41
CA GLY A 244 -4.00 -14.74 6.18
C GLY A 244 -4.78 -15.09 7.45
N TYR A 245 -4.15 -15.10 8.64
CA TYR A 245 -4.82 -15.37 9.93
C TYR A 245 -6.00 -14.44 10.25
N HIS A 246 -6.02 -13.24 9.66
CA HIS A 246 -7.13 -12.28 9.79
C HIS A 246 -7.93 -12.07 8.49
N HIS A 247 -7.75 -12.95 7.50
CA HIS A 247 -8.54 -12.92 6.27
C HIS A 247 -9.99 -13.32 6.59
N ARG A 248 -10.93 -12.41 6.31
CA ARG A 248 -12.36 -12.56 6.62
C ARG A 248 -13.25 -12.49 5.38
N GLY A 249 -12.67 -12.54 4.18
CA GLY A 249 -13.41 -12.47 2.92
C GLY A 249 -14.22 -11.18 2.75
N ALA A 250 -13.69 -10.03 3.16
CA ALA A 250 -14.41 -8.75 3.10
C ALA A 250 -14.87 -8.40 1.66
N GLU A 251 -14.05 -8.73 0.67
CA GLU A 251 -14.35 -8.56 -0.75
C GLU A 251 -15.53 -9.43 -1.18
N LYS A 252 -15.55 -10.70 -0.77
CA LYS A 252 -16.67 -11.61 -1.04
C LYS A 252 -17.96 -11.11 -0.39
N MET A 253 -17.87 -10.55 0.80
CA MET A 253 -19.01 -9.92 1.47
C MET A 253 -19.51 -8.70 0.70
N ALA A 254 -18.62 -7.91 0.11
CA ALA A 254 -18.97 -6.72 -0.67
C ALA A 254 -19.91 -7.03 -1.85
N GLU A 255 -19.76 -8.20 -2.48
CA GLU A 255 -20.58 -8.62 -3.63
C GLU A 255 -22.06 -8.79 -3.28
N ARG A 256 -22.36 -9.09 -2.02
CA ARG A 256 -23.71 -9.41 -1.53
C ARG A 256 -24.37 -8.25 -0.81
N GLN A 257 -23.57 -7.34 -0.26
CA GLN A 257 -24.08 -6.18 0.45
C GLN A 257 -24.57 -5.11 -0.52
N SER A 258 -25.60 -4.36 -0.11
CA SER A 258 -25.90 -3.10 -0.78
C SER A 258 -24.75 -2.11 -0.57
N TRP A 259 -24.61 -1.13 -1.48
CA TRP A 259 -23.56 -0.11 -1.39
C TRP A 259 -23.50 0.61 -0.02
N HIS A 260 -24.65 0.83 0.62
CA HIS A 260 -24.67 1.46 1.95
C HIS A 260 -24.41 0.46 3.09
N SER A 261 -24.91 -0.77 2.96
CA SER A 261 -24.73 -1.83 3.95
C SER A 261 -23.26 -2.28 4.06
N PHE A 262 -22.44 -2.05 3.03
CA PHE A 262 -21.02 -2.39 3.05
C PHE A 262 -20.14 -1.37 3.79
N ILE A 263 -20.58 -0.12 3.96
CA ILE A 263 -19.76 0.95 4.60
C ILE A 263 -19.20 0.55 5.98
N PRO A 264 -19.94 -0.12 6.87
CA PRO A 264 -19.37 -0.54 8.15
C PRO A 264 -18.26 -1.61 8.05
N TYR A 265 -18.19 -2.35 6.93
CA TYR A 265 -17.10 -3.31 6.70
C TYR A 265 -15.80 -2.60 6.34
N THR A 266 -15.86 -1.49 5.59
CA THR A 266 -14.67 -0.73 5.20
C THR A 266 -13.94 -0.13 6.42
N ASP A 267 -14.67 0.29 7.46
CA ASP A 267 -14.07 0.73 8.73
C ASP A 267 -13.18 -0.33 9.41
N ARG A 268 -13.40 -1.63 9.11
CA ARG A 268 -12.72 -2.75 9.78
C ARG A 268 -11.57 -3.35 8.96
N ILE A 269 -11.28 -2.79 7.79
CA ILE A 269 -10.12 -3.20 6.98
C ILE A 269 -8.83 -2.76 7.69
N ASP A 270 -8.70 -1.45 7.95
CA ASP A 270 -7.79 -0.93 8.97
C ASP A 270 -8.61 -0.46 10.19
N TYR A 271 -8.60 -1.27 11.25
CA TYR A 271 -9.37 -1.03 12.47
C TYR A 271 -8.98 0.27 13.21
N LEU A 272 -7.85 0.89 12.87
CA LEU A 272 -7.42 2.19 13.39
C LEU A 272 -7.90 3.34 12.51
N GLY A 273 -8.10 3.08 11.23
CA GLY A 273 -8.37 4.07 10.19
C GLY A 273 -9.79 4.62 10.21
N GLY A 274 -10.77 3.88 10.74
CA GLY A 274 -12.18 4.29 10.82
C GLY A 274 -12.65 4.96 9.52
N VAL A 275 -13.11 6.22 9.61
CA VAL A 275 -13.61 6.98 8.45
C VAL A 275 -12.60 7.17 7.32
N MET A 276 -11.29 7.04 7.57
CA MET A 276 -10.27 7.09 6.51
C MET A 276 -10.44 5.97 5.50
N ASN A 277 -10.90 4.79 5.94
CA ASN A 277 -11.15 3.66 5.04
C ASN A 277 -12.48 3.79 4.30
N ASN A 278 -13.47 4.43 4.93
CA ASN A 278 -14.73 4.73 4.26
C ASN A 278 -14.54 5.71 3.10
N LEU A 279 -13.58 6.64 3.23
CA LEU A 279 -13.35 7.69 2.26
C LEU A 279 -13.08 7.19 0.82
N PRO A 280 -12.09 6.31 0.56
CA PRO A 280 -11.85 5.80 -0.80
C PRO A 280 -13.05 5.01 -1.35
N TYR A 281 -13.78 4.29 -0.50
CA TYR A 281 -14.99 3.58 -0.90
C TYR A 281 -16.10 4.53 -1.36
N VAL A 282 -16.49 5.49 -0.52
CA VAL A 282 -17.58 6.44 -0.86
C VAL A 282 -17.19 7.33 -2.05
N LEU A 283 -15.94 7.78 -2.13
CA LEU A 283 -15.47 8.59 -3.25
C LEU A 283 -15.50 7.81 -4.57
N SER A 284 -15.16 6.53 -4.54
CA SER A 284 -15.22 5.67 -5.74
C SER A 284 -16.66 5.52 -6.23
N VAL A 285 -17.61 5.26 -5.33
CA VAL A 285 -19.03 5.14 -5.67
C VAL A 285 -19.62 6.48 -6.14
N GLU A 286 -19.31 7.59 -5.46
CA GLU A 286 -19.73 8.94 -5.85
C GLU A 286 -19.21 9.31 -7.24
N LYS A 287 -17.95 8.98 -7.55
CA LYS A 287 -17.34 9.20 -8.86
C LYS A 287 -18.00 8.37 -9.96
N LEU A 288 -18.35 7.12 -9.67
CA LEU A 288 -19.08 6.25 -10.60
C LEU A 288 -20.49 6.80 -10.89
N ALA A 289 -21.17 7.29 -9.85
CA ALA A 289 -22.52 7.85 -9.95
C ALA A 289 -22.56 9.32 -10.44
N GLY A 290 -21.41 10.01 -10.52
CA GLY A 290 -21.33 11.43 -10.87
C GLY A 290 -21.87 12.38 -9.79
N ILE A 291 -21.93 11.93 -8.54
CA ILE A 291 -22.44 12.71 -7.40
C ILE A 291 -21.36 13.72 -6.97
N LYS A 292 -21.76 14.98 -6.77
CA LYS A 292 -20.91 16.03 -6.19
C LYS A 292 -21.46 16.42 -4.82
N VAL A 293 -20.59 16.42 -3.82
CA VAL A 293 -20.95 16.81 -2.46
C VAL A 293 -20.68 18.31 -2.23
N PRO A 294 -21.40 18.98 -1.30
CA PRO A 294 -21.13 20.37 -0.94
C PRO A 294 -19.75 20.57 -0.31
N GLU A 295 -19.14 21.74 -0.49
CA GLU A 295 -17.79 22.04 0.06
C GLU A 295 -17.71 21.85 1.59
N LYS A 296 -18.77 22.19 2.32
CA LYS A 296 -18.85 21.95 3.78
C LYS A 296 -18.60 20.47 4.12
N VAL A 297 -19.17 19.55 3.33
CA VAL A 297 -19.05 18.11 3.56
C VAL A 297 -17.63 17.64 3.30
N ASP A 298 -16.96 18.16 2.27
CA ASP A 298 -15.55 17.85 2.02
C ASP A 298 -14.66 18.30 3.18
N VAL A 299 -14.89 19.50 3.73
CA VAL A 299 -14.13 19.99 4.89
C VAL A 299 -14.35 19.10 6.10
N ILE A 300 -15.59 18.69 6.38
CA ILE A 300 -15.91 17.75 7.46
C ILE A 300 -15.17 16.41 7.26
N ARG A 301 -15.20 15.87 6.03
CA ARG A 301 -14.51 14.61 5.70
C ARG A 301 -13.00 14.70 5.90
N ILE A 302 -12.38 15.82 5.50
CA ILE A 302 -10.94 16.01 5.71
C ILE A 302 -10.63 16.14 7.20
N MET A 303 -11.38 16.97 7.92
CA MET A 303 -11.18 17.14 9.37
C MET A 303 -11.22 15.80 10.09
N MET A 304 -12.27 15.01 9.85
CA MET A 304 -12.42 13.70 10.50
C MET A 304 -11.34 12.71 10.06
N ALA A 305 -10.97 12.68 8.76
CA ALA A 305 -9.86 11.85 8.30
C ALA A 305 -8.53 12.22 8.97
N GLU A 306 -8.24 13.51 9.19
CA GLU A 306 -7.04 13.95 9.89
C GLU A 306 -7.04 13.55 11.37
N PHE A 307 -8.20 13.57 12.04
CA PHE A 307 -8.32 13.05 13.41
C PHE A 307 -7.97 11.56 13.48
N PHE A 308 -8.52 10.74 12.59
CA PHE A 308 -8.20 9.31 12.53
C PHE A 308 -6.73 9.07 12.17
N ARG A 309 -6.14 9.88 11.28
CA ARG A 309 -4.71 9.82 11.00
C ARG A 309 -3.85 10.13 12.22
N ILE A 310 -4.17 11.18 12.96
CA ILE A 310 -3.47 11.52 14.21
C ILE A 310 -3.57 10.35 15.19
N THR A 311 -4.76 9.76 15.36
CA THR A 311 -4.94 8.62 16.28
C THR A 311 -4.16 7.38 15.86
N SER A 312 -4.06 7.12 14.55
CA SER A 312 -3.26 6.02 13.99
C SER A 312 -1.76 6.25 14.25
N HIS A 313 -1.25 7.46 14.00
CA HIS A 313 0.15 7.79 14.27
C HIS A 313 0.49 7.81 15.77
N LEU A 314 -0.43 8.23 16.64
CA LEU A 314 -0.21 8.16 18.10
C LEU A 314 -0.07 6.71 18.57
N LEU A 315 -0.88 5.79 18.05
CA LEU A 315 -0.71 4.37 18.37
C LEU A 315 0.62 3.86 17.84
N PHE A 316 0.90 4.08 16.56
CA PHE A 316 2.16 3.65 15.93
C PHE A 316 3.37 4.12 16.74
N LEU A 317 3.40 5.39 17.14
CA LEU A 317 4.48 5.94 17.94
C LEU A 317 4.60 5.24 19.30
N GLY A 318 3.47 5.05 20.00
CA GLY A 318 3.44 4.41 21.31
C GLY A 318 3.93 2.97 21.26
N THR A 319 3.40 2.16 20.33
CA THR A 319 3.75 0.75 20.20
C THR A 319 5.16 0.56 19.66
N TYR A 320 5.60 1.37 18.70
CA TYR A 320 6.98 1.34 18.21
C TYR A 320 8.00 1.58 19.34
N ILE A 321 7.77 2.60 20.17
CA ILE A 321 8.68 2.90 21.30
C ILE A 321 8.64 1.76 22.34
N GLN A 322 7.46 1.16 22.55
CA GLN A 322 7.29 0.01 23.42
C GLN A 322 8.11 -1.19 22.94
N ASP A 323 8.09 -1.50 21.65
CA ASP A 323 8.81 -2.65 21.08
C ASP A 323 10.33 -2.49 21.17
N VAL A 324 10.82 -1.25 21.11
CA VAL A 324 12.25 -0.93 21.32
C VAL A 324 12.62 -1.00 22.82
N GLY A 325 11.65 -1.20 23.72
CA GLY A 325 11.86 -1.50 25.13
C GLY A 325 11.42 -0.40 26.10
N ALA A 326 10.94 0.75 25.63
CA ALA A 326 10.49 1.83 26.50
C ALA A 326 8.96 1.79 26.71
N MET A 327 8.53 1.24 27.85
CA MET A 327 7.10 1.04 28.14
C MET A 327 6.34 2.34 28.43
N THR A 328 6.93 3.30 29.15
CA THR A 328 6.18 4.47 29.66
C THR A 328 5.48 5.33 28.58
N PRO A 329 6.12 5.66 27.44
CA PRO A 329 5.52 6.51 26.41
C PRO A 329 4.21 5.98 25.81
N VAL A 330 3.97 4.65 25.84
CA VAL A 330 2.72 4.08 25.35
C VAL A 330 1.52 4.62 26.14
N PHE A 331 1.61 4.73 27.46
CA PHE A 331 0.50 5.23 28.29
C PHE A 331 0.18 6.70 28.01
N PHE A 332 1.19 7.50 27.68
CA PHE A 332 0.98 8.91 27.33
C PHE A 332 0.27 9.05 25.98
N THR A 333 0.73 8.32 24.96
CA THR A 333 0.11 8.33 23.63
C THR A 333 -1.33 7.83 23.66
N PHE A 334 -1.64 6.83 24.49
CA PHE A 334 -3.02 6.37 24.69
C PHE A 334 -3.90 7.41 25.39
N THR A 335 -3.36 8.16 26.36
CA THR A 335 -4.10 9.25 27.03
C THR A 335 -4.46 10.36 26.05
N ASP A 336 -3.51 10.75 25.19
CA ASP A 336 -3.76 11.79 24.18
C ASP A 336 -4.66 11.28 23.04
N ARG A 337 -4.58 9.99 22.71
CA ARG A 337 -5.52 9.33 21.81
C ARG A 337 -6.95 9.30 22.36
N GLN A 338 -7.11 9.09 23.68
CA GLN A 338 -8.42 9.14 24.32
C GLN A 338 -9.06 10.54 24.21
N ARG A 339 -8.27 11.62 24.27
CA ARG A 339 -8.77 12.98 24.03
C ARG A 339 -9.26 13.17 22.60
N ALA A 340 -8.54 12.63 21.61
CA ALA A 340 -9.01 12.62 20.23
C ALA A 340 -10.32 11.83 20.10
N TYR A 341 -10.47 10.70 20.81
CA TYR A 341 -11.71 9.94 20.84
C TYR A 341 -12.88 10.69 21.44
N THR A 342 -12.69 11.56 22.43
CA THR A 342 -13.78 12.42 22.92
C THR A 342 -14.35 13.31 21.81
N VAL A 343 -13.50 13.83 20.93
CA VAL A 343 -13.95 14.63 19.77
C VAL A 343 -14.70 13.75 18.76
N ILE A 344 -14.12 12.59 18.41
CA ILE A 344 -14.69 11.66 17.42
C ILE A 344 -16.04 11.11 17.91
N GLU A 345 -16.14 10.72 19.18
CA GLU A 345 -17.35 10.22 19.82
C GLU A 345 -18.43 11.29 19.87
N ALA A 346 -18.08 12.54 20.22
CA ALA A 346 -19.05 13.63 20.21
C ALA A 346 -19.65 13.88 18.82
N ILE A 347 -18.85 13.78 17.75
CA ILE A 347 -19.29 14.01 16.38
C ILE A 347 -20.05 12.82 15.80
N THR A 348 -19.57 11.60 16.04
CA THR A 348 -20.03 10.40 15.31
C THR A 348 -20.82 9.40 16.14
N GLY A 349 -20.81 9.53 17.46
CA GLY A 349 -21.40 8.59 18.40
C GLY A 349 -20.56 7.34 18.69
N PHE A 350 -19.44 7.14 17.98
CA PHE A 350 -18.54 5.99 18.15
C PHE A 350 -17.09 6.42 18.24
N ARG A 351 -16.24 5.57 18.81
CA ARG A 351 -14.79 5.85 18.96
C ARG A 351 -13.94 5.32 17.81
N LEU A 352 -14.14 4.06 17.42
CA LEU A 352 -13.27 3.34 16.47
C LEU A 352 -13.90 3.17 15.08
N HIS A 353 -15.10 2.60 15.02
CA HIS A 353 -15.77 2.24 13.76
C HIS A 353 -17.10 2.97 13.63
N PRO A 354 -17.09 4.26 13.23
CA PRO A 354 -18.29 5.09 13.29
C PRO A 354 -19.25 4.93 12.12
N ALA A 355 -18.82 4.33 11.00
CA ALA A 355 -19.56 4.25 9.76
C ALA A 355 -20.27 5.58 9.44
N TRP A 356 -19.56 6.70 9.53
CA TRP A 356 -20.18 8.03 9.50
C TRP A 356 -20.35 8.60 8.10
N TYR A 357 -19.43 8.26 7.19
CA TYR A 357 -19.53 8.70 5.80
C TYR A 357 -20.65 7.96 5.08
N ARG A 358 -21.31 8.67 4.18
CA ARG A 358 -22.39 8.15 3.34
C ARG A 358 -22.11 8.51 1.91
N ILE A 359 -22.65 7.72 0.98
CA ILE A 359 -22.61 8.06 -0.44
C ILE A 359 -23.47 9.31 -0.62
N GLY A 360 -22.87 10.39 -1.12
CA GLY A 360 -23.48 11.72 -1.21
C GLY A 360 -23.26 12.63 0.00
N GLY A 361 -22.53 12.18 1.03
CA GLY A 361 -22.06 13.09 2.08
C GLY A 361 -21.70 12.45 3.43
N VAL A 362 -22.35 12.92 4.49
CA VAL A 362 -22.15 12.46 5.88
C VAL A 362 -23.50 12.10 6.50
N ALA A 363 -23.52 11.19 7.48
CA ALA A 363 -24.75 10.72 8.11
C ALA A 363 -25.51 11.86 8.85
N HIS A 364 -24.79 12.67 9.63
CA HIS A 364 -25.33 13.86 10.29
C HIS A 364 -24.34 15.02 10.20
N ASP A 365 -24.85 16.24 10.36
CA ASP A 365 -24.03 17.46 10.47
C ASP A 365 -23.33 17.52 11.83
N LEU A 366 -22.34 18.41 11.98
CA LEU A 366 -21.57 18.55 13.21
C LEU A 366 -22.47 19.03 14.38
N PRO A 367 -22.31 18.45 15.60
CA PRO A 367 -23.13 18.79 16.76
C PRO A 367 -22.80 20.17 17.32
N ARG A 368 -23.75 20.84 17.98
CA ARG A 368 -23.49 22.15 18.59
C ARG A 368 -22.33 22.07 19.61
N GLY A 369 -21.37 22.99 19.51
CA GLY A 369 -20.21 23.04 20.41
C GLY A 369 -19.02 22.18 19.99
N TRP A 370 -19.09 21.47 18.85
CA TRP A 370 -17.98 20.67 18.30
C TRP A 370 -16.66 21.48 18.17
N GLU A 371 -16.78 22.76 17.82
CA GLU A 371 -15.63 23.65 17.59
C GLU A 371 -14.73 23.78 18.81
N LYS A 372 -15.33 23.85 20.01
CA LYS A 372 -14.58 23.97 21.26
C LYS A 372 -13.74 22.71 21.49
N LEU A 373 -14.34 21.54 21.32
CA LEU A 373 -13.64 20.25 21.48
C LEU A 373 -12.47 20.11 20.50
N VAL A 374 -12.65 20.53 19.25
CA VAL A 374 -11.59 20.51 18.24
C VAL A 374 -10.47 21.50 18.60
N LYS A 375 -10.81 22.74 18.96
CA LYS A 375 -9.82 23.76 19.34
C LYS A 375 -9.01 23.33 20.56
N ASP A 376 -9.69 22.87 21.62
CA ASP A 376 -9.04 22.40 22.85
C ASP A 376 -8.03 21.27 22.55
N PHE A 377 -8.37 20.35 21.65
CA PHE A 377 -7.46 19.28 21.24
C PHE A 377 -6.26 19.79 20.42
N VAL A 378 -6.50 20.67 19.45
CA VAL A 378 -5.44 21.22 18.57
C VAL A 378 -4.47 22.10 19.36
N GLU A 379 -4.92 22.78 20.40
CA GLU A 379 -4.06 23.56 21.30
C GLU A 379 -3.27 22.67 22.29
N TRP A 380 -3.84 21.53 22.68
CA TRP A 380 -3.23 20.57 23.60
C TRP A 380 -2.10 19.74 22.95
N LEU A 381 -2.35 19.21 21.75
CA LEU A 381 -1.49 18.19 21.13
C LEU A 381 -0.04 18.63 20.86
N PRO A 382 0.27 19.84 20.36
CA PRO A 382 1.64 20.23 20.01
C PRO A 382 2.62 20.14 21.19
N LYS A 383 2.20 20.62 22.38
CA LYS A 383 3.04 20.55 23.59
C LYS A 383 3.36 19.12 23.98
N ARG A 384 2.41 18.20 23.78
CA ARG A 384 2.59 16.76 24.04
C ARG A 384 3.53 16.11 23.03
N LEU A 385 3.49 16.51 21.76
CA LEU A 385 4.44 16.04 20.75
C LEU A 385 5.88 16.48 21.07
N ASP A 386 6.07 17.69 21.60
CA ASP A 386 7.37 18.15 22.06
C ASP A 386 7.89 17.30 23.24
N GLU A 387 6.99 16.95 24.17
CA GLU A 387 7.31 16.04 25.28
C GLU A 387 7.71 14.65 24.79
N TYR A 388 7.00 14.06 23.81
CA TYR A 388 7.36 12.77 23.20
C TYR A 388 8.72 12.82 22.50
N THR A 389 8.98 13.94 21.83
CA THR A 389 10.26 14.17 21.16
C THR A 389 11.40 14.18 22.17
N LYS A 390 11.23 14.89 23.30
CA LYS A 390 12.24 14.96 24.36
C LYS A 390 12.39 13.65 25.13
N ALA A 391 11.28 12.99 25.47
CA ALA A 391 11.27 11.80 26.31
C ALA A 391 11.74 10.53 25.58
N ALA A 392 11.43 10.41 24.28
CA ALA A 392 11.73 9.20 23.51
C ALA A 392 12.56 9.50 22.26
N LEU A 393 12.08 10.33 21.33
CA LEU A 393 12.69 10.43 19.98
C LEU A 393 14.10 11.04 19.99
N GLN A 394 14.44 11.84 20.99
CA GLN A 394 15.77 12.41 21.14
C GLN A 394 16.76 11.49 21.86
N ASN A 395 16.27 10.42 22.51
CA ASN A 395 17.09 9.47 23.26
C ASN A 395 18.13 8.79 22.36
N SER A 396 19.39 8.76 22.80
CA SER A 396 20.49 8.16 22.05
C SER A 396 20.29 6.66 21.82
N ILE A 397 19.68 5.94 22.77
CA ILE A 397 19.39 4.50 22.64
C ILE A 397 18.43 4.26 21.48
N LEU A 398 17.33 5.00 21.44
CA LEU A 398 16.33 4.90 20.37
C LEU A 398 16.87 5.40 19.03
N LYS A 399 17.85 6.31 19.00
CA LYS A 399 18.52 6.74 17.76
C LYS A 399 19.55 5.74 17.27
N ALA A 400 20.27 5.09 18.17
CA ALA A 400 21.31 4.12 17.85
C ALA A 400 20.73 2.85 17.21
N GLY A 401 19.58 2.36 17.70
CA GLY A 401 18.93 1.16 17.15
C GLY A 401 18.61 1.24 15.65
N PRO A 402 17.88 2.26 15.17
CA PRO A 402 17.48 2.38 13.77
C PRO A 402 18.59 2.82 12.82
N SER A 403 19.64 3.48 13.32
CA SER A 403 20.74 3.97 12.48
C SER A 403 21.78 2.90 12.12
N ALA A 404 21.66 1.71 12.71
CA ALA A 404 22.45 0.53 12.35
C ALA A 404 21.83 -0.29 11.19
N LEU A 405 20.55 -0.09 10.87
CA LEU A 405 19.90 -0.76 9.74
C LEU A 405 20.24 -0.03 8.44
N PRO A 406 20.57 -0.75 7.34
CA PRO A 406 20.90 -0.10 6.09
C PRO A 406 19.71 0.74 5.59
N PRO A 407 19.91 2.01 5.21
CA PRO A 407 18.83 2.81 4.64
C PRO A 407 18.33 2.15 3.37
N THR A 408 17.00 2.05 3.22
CA THR A 408 16.37 1.66 1.95
C THR A 408 16.81 2.66 0.89
N THR A 409 17.81 2.28 0.09
CA THR A 409 18.40 3.18 -0.89
C THR A 409 17.46 3.22 -2.09
N PRO A 410 16.98 4.40 -2.53
CA PRO A 410 16.13 4.49 -3.73
C PRO A 410 16.86 4.13 -5.04
N ARG A 411 18.17 3.88 -4.98
CA ARG A 411 19.08 3.96 -6.14
C ARG A 411 19.95 2.73 -6.38
N LYS A 412 19.87 1.68 -5.56
CA LYS A 412 20.52 0.41 -5.89
C LYS A 412 19.52 -0.72 -5.67
N PRO A 413 19.06 -1.39 -6.75
CA PRO A 413 18.44 -2.68 -6.57
C PRO A 413 19.49 -3.57 -5.92
N TRP A 414 19.21 -4.05 -4.73
CA TRP A 414 19.73 -5.35 -4.34
C TRP A 414 19.36 -6.30 -5.47
N ASN A 415 20.32 -7.06 -6.00
CA ASN A 415 20.09 -8.06 -7.02
C ASN A 415 18.87 -8.91 -6.61
N GLY A 416 17.72 -8.68 -7.25
CA GLY A 416 16.47 -9.42 -7.00
C GLY A 416 15.33 -8.67 -6.29
N ALA A 417 15.52 -7.49 -5.70
CA ALA A 417 14.43 -6.76 -5.02
C ALA A 417 14.06 -5.46 -5.77
N SER A 418 12.92 -5.47 -6.48
CA SER A 418 12.23 -4.21 -6.82
C SER A 418 11.67 -3.56 -5.55
N PRO A 419 11.45 -2.23 -5.52
CA PRO A 419 10.84 -1.59 -4.38
C PRO A 419 9.48 -2.25 -4.08
N VAL A 420 9.38 -2.85 -2.89
CA VAL A 420 8.11 -3.34 -2.34
C VAL A 420 7.14 -2.15 -2.35
N PRO A 421 5.89 -2.30 -2.82
CA PRO A 421 4.93 -1.20 -2.84
C PRO A 421 4.57 -0.82 -1.40
N ALA A 422 5.29 0.16 -0.87
CA ALA A 422 4.89 0.87 0.33
C ALA A 422 3.99 2.04 -0.08
N CYS A 423 2.90 2.29 0.67
CA CYS A 423 2.12 3.51 0.51
C CYS A 423 2.50 4.52 1.60
N ALA A 424 2.53 5.81 1.24
CA ALA A 424 2.63 6.99 2.11
C ALA A 424 3.87 7.10 3.04
N PRO A 425 3.91 6.65 4.33
CA PRO A 425 5.07 6.94 5.18
C PRO A 425 6.41 6.41 4.68
N PRO A 426 6.57 5.13 4.27
CA PRO A 426 7.88 4.61 3.89
C PRO A 426 8.39 5.23 2.58
N VAL A 427 7.48 5.55 1.65
CA VAL A 427 7.80 6.23 0.39
C VAL A 427 8.18 7.70 0.60
N ALA A 428 7.51 8.40 1.52
CA ALA A 428 7.86 9.76 1.91
C ALA A 428 9.22 9.83 2.63
N ILE A 429 9.57 8.79 3.39
CA ILE A 429 10.88 8.65 4.05
C ILE A 429 11.99 8.37 3.01
N SER A 430 11.70 7.62 1.93
CA SER A 430 12.67 7.22 0.90
C SER A 430 12.90 8.25 -0.23
N THR A 431 12.74 9.56 0.01
CA THR A 431 12.90 10.66 -0.98
C THR A 431 11.93 10.65 -2.18
N CYS A 432 10.99 9.72 -2.29
CA CYS A 432 9.96 9.72 -3.33
C CYS A 432 8.71 10.48 -2.84
N ALA A 433 8.57 11.74 -3.22
CA ALA A 433 7.43 12.56 -2.84
C ALA A 433 6.17 12.20 -3.66
N ARG A 434 5.33 11.28 -3.17
CA ARG A 434 3.92 11.20 -3.56
C ARG A 434 3.03 11.01 -2.33
N PRO A 435 2.79 12.05 -1.51
CA PRO A 435 1.66 12.02 -0.59
C PRO A 435 0.37 11.95 -1.41
N VAL A 436 -0.43 10.91 -1.21
CA VAL A 436 -1.74 10.71 -1.87
C VAL A 436 -2.74 11.84 -1.55
N ARG A 437 -2.41 12.75 -0.60
CA ARG A 437 -3.20 13.93 -0.21
C ARG A 437 -3.48 14.91 -1.35
N THR A 438 -2.67 14.90 -2.39
CA THR A 438 -2.87 15.69 -3.61
C THR A 438 -3.29 14.78 -4.76
N PRO A 439 -4.53 14.26 -4.80
CA PRO A 439 -5.05 13.67 -6.02
C PRO A 439 -5.23 14.78 -7.06
N ALA A 440 -5.16 14.41 -8.34
CA ALA A 440 -5.43 15.29 -9.48
C ALA A 440 -6.87 15.84 -9.54
N THR A 441 -7.70 15.54 -8.54
CA THR A 441 -9.08 16.02 -8.39
C THR A 441 -9.14 17.04 -7.26
N ARG A 442 -9.60 18.26 -7.58
CA ARG A 442 -9.97 19.34 -6.66
C ARG A 442 -10.78 18.82 -5.47
N THR A 443 -10.09 18.43 -4.40
CA THR A 443 -10.65 18.27 -3.07
C THR A 443 -10.19 19.47 -2.26
N SER A 444 -10.96 19.88 -1.25
CA SER A 444 -10.62 21.04 -0.41
C SER A 444 -9.28 20.91 0.34
N SER A 445 -8.65 19.72 0.32
CA SER A 445 -7.28 19.51 0.81
C SER A 445 -6.27 20.40 0.08
N SER A 446 -6.47 20.70 -1.20
CA SER A 446 -5.59 21.58 -1.98
C SER A 446 -5.67 23.05 -1.54
N LYS A 447 -6.70 23.44 -0.78
CA LYS A 447 -6.86 24.79 -0.22
C LYS A 447 -6.09 24.98 1.10
N SER A 448 -5.64 23.88 1.71
CA SER A 448 -4.87 23.92 2.97
C SER A 448 -3.37 24.04 2.69
N ARG A 449 -2.71 24.97 3.40
CA ARG A 449 -1.27 25.23 3.22
C ARG A 449 -0.48 24.22 4.06
N TRP A 450 0.14 23.26 3.39
CA TRP A 450 1.11 22.36 3.99
C TRP A 450 2.52 22.88 3.72
N PRO A 451 3.47 22.76 4.67
CA PRO A 451 4.87 23.01 4.37
C PRO A 451 5.30 22.07 3.23
N PRO A 452 6.12 22.53 2.27
CA PRO A 452 6.79 21.61 1.36
C PRO A 452 7.56 20.60 2.21
N THR A 453 7.38 19.32 1.93
CA THR A 453 8.00 18.20 2.66
C THR A 453 9.44 18.54 3.00
N ALA A 454 9.76 18.59 4.29
CA ALA A 454 11.06 19.00 4.77
C ALA A 454 12.15 18.17 4.08
N THR A 455 13.04 18.85 3.36
CA THR A 455 14.32 18.30 2.94
C THR A 455 14.97 17.67 4.17
N PRO A 456 15.42 16.40 4.13
CA PRO A 456 15.99 15.78 5.31
C PRO A 456 17.18 16.63 5.78
N MET A 457 17.12 17.11 7.03
CA MET A 457 18.17 17.90 7.67
C MET A 457 19.55 17.20 7.66
N THR A 458 19.60 15.90 7.34
CA THR A 458 20.84 15.14 7.18
C THR A 458 21.66 15.54 5.96
N ALA A 459 21.05 16.03 4.87
CA ALA A 459 21.80 16.46 3.68
C ALA A 459 22.51 17.83 3.89
N ALA A 460 21.87 18.75 4.61
CA ALA A 460 22.44 20.07 4.89
C ALA A 460 23.55 20.04 5.95
N TRP A 461 23.51 19.06 6.86
CA TRP A 461 24.53 18.91 7.91
C TRP A 461 25.80 18.22 7.41
N PHE A 462 25.70 17.30 6.45
CA PHE A 462 26.86 16.65 5.82
C PHE A 462 27.59 17.55 4.81
N ALA A 463 26.89 18.46 4.13
CA ALA A 463 27.51 19.40 3.19
C ALA A 463 28.35 20.48 3.88
N SER A 464 27.96 20.94 5.08
CA SER A 464 28.66 22.02 5.79
C SER A 464 29.93 21.57 6.54
N ARG A 465 30.07 20.29 6.89
CA ARG A 465 31.26 19.76 7.59
C ARG A 465 32.37 19.22 6.67
N LYS A 466 32.07 18.85 5.42
CA LYS A 466 33.10 18.44 4.43
C LYS A 466 33.87 19.61 3.81
N CYS A 467 33.29 20.82 3.77
CA CYS A 467 34.01 22.02 3.27
C CYS A 467 34.98 22.65 4.29
N ALA A 468 34.85 22.37 5.59
CA ALA A 468 35.66 22.99 6.64
C ALA A 468 36.92 22.21 7.05
N ARG A 469 37.16 21.02 6.48
CA ARG A 469 38.30 20.14 6.84
C ARG A 469 39.30 19.86 5.71
N ALA A 470 39.12 20.46 4.53
CA ALA A 470 39.96 20.23 3.35
C ALA A 470 40.87 21.41 2.95
N SER A 471 41.17 22.35 3.85
CA SER A 471 42.01 23.53 3.54
C SER A 471 43.16 23.78 4.53
N ARG A 472 43.77 22.72 5.05
CA ARG A 472 45.01 22.81 5.86
C ARG A 472 45.97 21.66 5.55
N SER A 473 46.61 21.69 4.38
CA SER A 473 47.94 21.08 4.16
C SER A 473 48.34 21.20 2.68
N SER A 474 48.99 22.31 2.30
CA SER A 474 50.09 22.32 1.32
C SER A 474 50.51 23.76 1.07
N THR A 475 51.58 24.17 1.74
CA THR A 475 52.42 25.31 1.39
C THR A 475 53.17 25.03 0.10
N SER A 476 53.02 25.86 -0.93
CA SER A 476 54.14 26.36 -1.73
C SER A 476 53.75 27.57 -2.61
N ALA A 477 54.49 28.65 -2.37
CA ALA A 477 55.02 29.61 -3.34
C ALA A 477 54.07 30.38 -4.30
N CYS A 478 53.95 31.68 -3.98
CA CYS A 478 54.42 32.79 -4.81
C CYS A 478 53.58 33.28 -6.03
N ALA A 479 52.92 34.42 -5.78
CA ALA A 479 52.92 35.65 -6.59
C ALA A 479 52.52 35.59 -8.07
N THR A 480 51.27 35.98 -8.37
CA THR A 480 50.96 37.15 -9.24
C THR A 480 49.45 37.37 -9.31
N CYS A 481 48.97 38.50 -8.75
CA CYS A 481 48.07 39.48 -9.37
C CYS A 481 47.37 40.31 -8.27
N ARG A 482 47.96 41.46 -7.96
CA ARG A 482 47.36 42.57 -7.21
C ARG A 482 46.45 43.39 -8.13
N LYS A 483 45.52 44.12 -7.47
CA LYS A 483 44.70 45.27 -7.90
C LYS A 483 43.26 44.83 -8.24
N ALA A 484 42.19 45.40 -7.69
CA ALA A 484 41.94 46.67 -6.99
C ALA A 484 40.78 46.47 -5.99
N ARG A 485 40.80 47.00 -4.74
CA ARG A 485 40.29 48.34 -4.33
C ARG A 485 38.88 48.60 -4.93
N THR A 486 37.79 48.93 -4.22
CA THR A 486 37.56 49.47 -2.87
C THR A 486 36.03 49.63 -2.65
N ARG A 487 35.59 49.63 -1.37
CA ARG A 487 34.43 50.37 -0.80
C ARG A 487 32.99 50.04 -1.26
N ARG A 488 32.17 49.58 -0.31
CA ARG A 488 31.24 50.45 0.45
C ARG A 488 30.77 49.80 1.76
N ILE A 489 30.77 50.63 2.78
CA ILE A 489 30.39 50.42 4.19
C ILE A 489 29.02 51.10 4.41
N THR A 490 28.34 50.75 5.51
CA THR A 490 27.15 51.33 6.17
C THR A 490 25.79 50.84 5.65
N ARG A 491 24.83 50.46 6.51
CA ARG A 491 24.75 50.50 7.98
C ARG A 491 23.81 49.41 8.46
#